data_AF-A0A962ZKE4-F1
#
_entry.id   AF-A0A962ZKE4-F1
#
_cell.length_a   1.000
_cell.length_b   1.000
_cell.length_c   1.000
_cell.angle_alpha   90.00
_cell.angle_beta   90.00
_cell.angle_gamma   90.00
#
_symmetry.space_group_name_H-M   'P 1'
#
loop_
_entity.id
_entity.type
_entity.pdbx_description
1 polymer ?
#
loop_
_entity_poly.entity_id
_entity_poly.type
_entity_poly.pdbx_seq_one_letter_code
_entity_poly.pdbx_strand_id
1 'polypeptide(L)' 'MAYELSGKIKLIQEAKTFDSGFTKREMVVIVEDGKYPQEINLEFVQDKVALLEGLQPGQHVTVSFDIRGREYNGRYFNNL' A
#
# COMPACT_ATOMS: atom_id res chain seq x y z
N MET A 1 -6.79 -10.02 -10.42
CA MET A 1 -8.19 -9.78 -10.01
C MET A 1 -8.08 -8.62 -9.06
N ALA A 2 -8.63 -7.46 -9.43
CA ALA A 2 -8.47 -6.27 -8.61
C ALA A 2 -9.35 -6.39 -7.37
N TYR A 3 -8.74 -6.25 -6.20
CA TYR A 3 -9.39 -6.06 -4.92
C TYR A 3 -9.51 -4.56 -4.66
N GLU A 4 -10.48 -4.18 -3.83
CA GLU A 4 -10.64 -2.79 -3.41
C GLU A 4 -10.75 -2.73 -1.89
N LEU A 5 -10.15 -1.70 -1.32
CA LEU A 5 -10.36 -1.34 0.08
C LEU A 5 -10.66 0.15 0.18
N SER A 6 -11.47 0.52 1.16
CA SER A 6 -11.74 1.93 1.48
C SER A 6 -11.45 2.17 2.95
N GLY A 7 -10.88 3.33 3.26
CA GLY A 7 -10.53 3.66 4.62
C GLY A 7 -9.80 4.99 4.74
N LYS A 8 -9.28 5.25 5.94
CA LYS A 8 -8.59 6.50 6.27
C LYS A 8 -7.08 6.33 6.22
N ILE A 9 -6.37 7.21 5.52
CA ILE A 9 -4.91 7.19 5.48
C ILE A 9 -4.39 7.42 6.90
N LYS A 10 -3.59 6.48 7.41
CA LYS A 10 -2.87 6.63 8.69
C LYS A 10 -1.49 7.23 8.48
N LEU A 11 -0.76 6.71 7.50
CA LEU A 11 0.65 7.04 7.26
C LEU A 11 0.96 6.91 5.78
N ILE A 12 1.76 7.84 5.26
CA ILE A 12 2.41 7.72 3.96
C ILE A 12 3.91 7.77 4.23
N GLN A 13 4.63 6.71 3.87
CA GLN A 13 6.07 6.64 4.05
C GLN A 13 6.81 7.45 2.98
N GLU A 14 8.10 7.72 3.21
CA GLU A 14 8.97 8.30 2.19
C GLU A 14 9.17 7.33 1.01
N ALA A 15 9.33 7.90 -0.20
CA ALA A 15 9.64 7.11 -1.37
C ALA A 15 11.07 6.55 -1.26
N LYS A 16 11.25 5.29 -1.62
CA LYS A 16 12.55 4.61 -1.67
C LYS A 16 12.90 4.32 -3.12
N THR A 17 14.10 4.74 -3.52
CA THR A 17 14.69 4.45 -4.83
C THR A 17 15.88 3.52 -4.62
N PHE A 18 15.93 2.44 -5.39
CA PHE A 18 17.03 1.48 -5.37
C PHE A 18 17.95 1.71 -6.58
N ASP A 19 19.19 1.23 -6.51
CA ASP A 19 20.21 1.43 -7.55
C ASP A 19 19.77 0.95 -8.95
N SER A 20 18.82 0.02 -9.02
CA SER A 20 18.22 -0.45 -10.28
C SER A 20 17.27 0.56 -10.95
N GLY A 21 17.02 1.71 -10.32
CA GLY A 21 15.97 2.66 -10.72
C GLY A 21 14.57 2.22 -10.30
N PHE A 22 14.43 1.09 -9.61
CA PHE A 22 13.16 0.68 -9.01
C PHE A 22 12.79 1.66 -7.90
N THR A 23 11.56 2.17 -7.93
CA THR A 23 11.02 3.05 -6.90
C THR A 23 9.81 2.38 -6.25
N LYS A 24 9.69 2.56 -4.94
CA LYS A 24 8.50 2.15 -4.20
C LYS A 24 8.16 3.13 -3.10
N ARG A 25 6.89 3.20 -2.74
CA ARG A 25 6.37 3.98 -1.64
C ARG A 25 5.20 3.24 -1.00
N GLU A 26 5.07 3.37 0.31
CA GLU A 26 4.11 2.61 1.09
C GLU A 26 3.10 3.54 1.76
N MET A 27 1.84 3.12 1.81
CA MET A 27 0.75 3.83 2.48
C MET A 27 0.00 2.86 3.38
N VAL A 28 -0.23 3.26 4.63
CA VAL A 28 -1.06 2.52 5.58
C VAL A 28 -2.45 3.14 5.63
N VAL A 29 -3.47 2.32 5.39
CA VAL A 29 -4.89 2.71 5.49
C VAL A 29 -5.54 1.96 6.64
N ILE A 30 -6.27 2.70 7.47
CA ILE A 30 -7.15 2.13 8.50
C ILE A 30 -8.48 1.78 7.83
N VAL A 31 -8.81 0.49 7.82
CA VAL A 31 -10.09 -0.04 7.34
C VAL A 31 -10.96 -0.35 8.54
N GLU A 32 -12.16 0.20 8.56
CA GLU A 32 -13.16 -0.14 9.57
C GLU A 32 -13.86 -1.45 9.19
N ASP A 33 -13.26 -2.58 9.59
CA ASP A 33 -13.87 -3.91 9.45
C ASP A 33 -14.57 -4.32 10.75
N GLY A 34 -15.85 -3.96 10.84
CA GLY A 34 -16.68 -4.26 12.00
C GLY A 34 -16.15 -3.61 13.29
N LYS A 35 -15.87 -4.43 14.31
CA LYS A 35 -15.44 -3.95 15.63
C LYS A 35 -13.92 -3.74 15.77
N TYR A 36 -13.13 -4.17 14.78
CA TYR A 36 -11.68 -4.21 14.90
C TYR A 36 -11.04 -3.55 13.69
N PRO A 37 -10.76 -2.23 13.76
CA PRO A 37 -10.08 -1.53 12.68
C PRO A 37 -8.76 -2.21 12.33
N GLN A 38 -8.53 -2.43 11.05
CA GLN A 38 -7.30 -3.04 10.54
C GLN A 38 -6.41 -1.98 9.90
N GLU A 39 -5.12 -2.06 10.17
CA GLU A 39 -4.11 -1.23 9.51
C GLU A 39 -3.49 -2.01 8.36
N ILE A 40 -3.88 -1.66 7.14
CA ILE A 40 -3.46 -2.36 5.93
C ILE A 40 -2.38 -1.54 5.23
N ASN A 41 -1.20 -2.12 5.05
CA ASN A 41 -0.12 -1.53 4.28
C ASN A 41 -0.27 -1.86 2.79
N LEU A 42 -0.16 -0.85 1.95
CA LEU A 42 -0.22 -0.92 0.49
C LEU A 42 1.09 -0.44 -0.12
N GLU A 43 1.61 -1.16 -1.10
CA GLU A 43 2.85 -0.85 -1.80
C GLU A 43 2.57 -0.31 -3.22
N PHE A 44 3.00 0.92 -3.46
CA PHE A 44 2.95 1.57 -4.76
C PHE A 44 4.34 1.51 -5.38
N VAL A 45 4.45 1.00 -6.60
CA VAL A 45 5.72 0.78 -7.29
C VAL A 45 5.78 1.58 -8.58
N GLN A 46 6.98 2.01 -8.97
CA GLN A 46 7.25 2.71 -10.23
C GLN A 46 6.32 3.92 -10.46
N ASP A 47 5.55 3.92 -11.55
CA ASP A 47 4.64 4.99 -11.95
C ASP A 47 3.53 5.24 -10.92
N LYS A 48 3.16 4.22 -10.14
CA LYS A 48 2.11 4.31 -9.13
C LYS A 48 2.55 5.10 -7.89
N VAL A 49 3.84 5.31 -7.68
CA VAL A 49 4.34 6.13 -6.55
C VAL A 49 3.79 7.56 -6.63
N ALA A 50 3.64 8.11 -7.83
CA ALA A 50 3.12 9.46 -8.05
C ALA A 50 1.64 9.60 -7.62
N LEU A 51 0.88 8.51 -7.52
CA LEU A 51 -0.51 8.56 -7.06
C LEU A 51 -0.64 8.97 -5.58
N LEU A 52 0.44 8.86 -4.82
CA LEU A 52 0.49 9.29 -3.43
C LEU A 52 0.85 10.77 -3.27
N GLU A 53 1.14 11.49 -4.35
CA GLU A 53 1.42 12.92 -4.31
C GLU A 53 0.16 13.71 -3.95
N GLY A 54 0.30 14.66 -3.02
CA GLY A 54 -0.82 15.48 -2.55
C GLY A 54 -1.76 14.78 -1.55
N LEU A 55 -1.63 13.46 -1.34
CA LEU A 55 -2.36 12.75 -0.30
C LEU A 55 -1.77 13.04 1.08
N GLN A 56 -2.62 13.03 2.09
CA GLN A 56 -2.25 13.35 3.48
C GLN A 56 -2.88 12.37 4.47
N PRO A 57 -2.18 12.06 5.59
CA PRO A 57 -2.78 11.37 6.71
C PRO A 57 -4.11 12.01 7.14
N GLY A 58 -5.12 11.19 7.36
CA GLY A 58 -6.45 11.59 7.75
C GLY A 58 -7.47 11.66 6.61
N GLN A 59 -7.04 11.64 5.35
CA GLN A 59 -7.95 11.61 4.20
C GLN A 59 -8.58 10.22 4.03
N HIS A 60 -9.83 10.20 3.56
CA HIS A 60 -10.49 8.96 3.15
C HIS A 60 -10.14 8.65 1.69
N VAL A 61 -9.77 7.40 1.43
CA VAL A 61 -9.39 6.92 0.10
C VAL A 61 -10.01 5.56 -0.17
N THR A 62 -10.24 5.29 -1.45
CA THR A 62 -10.50 3.96 -1.99
C THR A 62 -9.29 3.57 -2.82
N VAL A 63 -8.74 2.39 -2.58
CA VAL A 63 -7.56 1.89 -3.29
C VAL A 63 -7.91 0.56 -3.93
N SER A 64 -7.68 0.46 -5.23
CA SER A 64 -7.74 -0.80 -5.99
C SER A 64 -6.33 -1.39 -6.10
N PHE A 65 -6.18 -2.68 -5.81
CA PHE A 65 -4.89 -3.36 -5.76
C PHE A 65 -4.98 -4.83 -6.15
N ASP A 66 -3.83 -5.47 -6.40
CA ASP A 66 -3.73 -6.91 -6.63
C ASP A 66 -2.99 -7.56 -5.47
N ILE A 67 -3.49 -8.68 -4.95
CA ILE A 67 -2.75 -9.48 -3.97
C ILE A 67 -1.63 -10.21 -4.69
N ARG A 68 -0.37 -9.94 -4.29
CA ARG A 68 0.82 -10.58 -4.85
C ARG A 68 1.51 -11.42 -3.79
N GLY A 69 1.70 -12.70 -4.07
CA GLY A 69 2.53 -13.60 -3.27
C GLY A 69 3.87 -13.83 -3.96
N ARG A 70 4.96 -13.82 -3.19
CA ARG A 70 6.27 -14.31 -3.67
C ARG A 70 6.87 -15.27 -2.66
N GLU A 71 7.52 -16.29 -3.16
CA GLU A 71 8.34 -17.19 -2.36
C GLU A 71 9.80 -16.72 -2.44
N TYR A 72 10.48 -16.74 -1.30
CA TYR A 72 11.91 -16.48 -1.19
C TYR A 72 12.53 -17.30 -0.06
N ASN A 73 13.42 -18.23 -0.42
CA ASN A 73 14.14 -19.13 0.49
C ASN A 73 13.24 -19.92 1.46
N GLY A 74 12.17 -20.53 0.92
CA GLY A 74 11.15 -21.30 1.63
C GLY A 74 10.14 -20.44 2.39
N ARG A 75 10.19 -19.11 2.27
CA ARG A 75 9.29 -18.18 2.97
C ARG A 75 8.38 -17.48 1.98
N TYR A 76 7.11 -17.31 2.35
CA TYR A 76 6.10 -16.66 1.53
C TYR A 76 5.85 -15.25 2.03
N PHE A 77 5.86 -14.29 1.12
CA PHE A 77 5.63 -12.88 1.38
C PHE A 77 4.48 -12.39 0.53
N ASN A 78 3.57 -11.64 1.16
CA ASN A 78 2.44 -11.03 0.48
C ASN A 78 2.65 -9.52 0.40
N ASN A 79 2.30 -8.97 -0.75
CA ASN A 79 2.27 -7.55 -1.03
C ASN A 79 0.87 -7.21 -1.57
N LEU A 80 0.37 -6.05 -1.16
CA LEU A 80 -0.91 -5.49 -1.56
C LEU A 80 -0.64 -4.21 -2.33
#